data_AF-A0A420XK27-F1
#
_entry.id   AF-A0A420XK27-F1
#
_cell.length_a   1.000
_cell.length_b   1.000
_cell.length_c   1.000
_cell.angle_alpha   90.00
_cell.angle_beta   90.00
_cell.angle_gamma   90.00
#
_symmetry.space_group_name_H-M   'P 1'
#
loop_
_entity.id
_entity.type
_entity.pdbx_description
1 polymer ?
#
loop_
_entity_poly.entity_id
_entity_poly.type
_entity_poly.pdbx_seq_one_letter_code
_entity_poly.pdbx_strand_id
1 'polypeptide(L)'
;MRTEQRRPAVRLLHELVVLGGLWLVYSVGRGLAGRHTTGAPGHASDVWSLERRLHLPSEAALQRFALHSEDLVRVANVYYEFEHFVTLGLVSLYLLLVRPEKYDAFRRVLVATTALALVGHVVYPLMPPRMRPDFGIVDTGVRFGQSVYGADPHNHGLLNQYAAMPSMHVAWAFLFAGTVIWAARSRWRWLMLLDPVATTWVVVVTGNHYWVDGIVGVLCLLVAWAACSRWRR
;
A
#
# COMPACT_ATOMS: atom_id res chain seq x y z
N MET A 1 -13.58 -15.37 -33.55
CA MET A 1 -14.45 -15.42 -32.36
C MET A 1 -14.64 -14.00 -31.84
N ARG A 2 -15.84 -13.44 -32.06
CA ARG A 2 -16.23 -12.09 -31.65
C ARG A 2 -16.51 -12.15 -30.13
N THR A 3 -15.63 -11.61 -29.31
CA THR A 3 -15.89 -11.47 -27.87
C THR A 3 -17.18 -10.68 -27.69
N GLU A 4 -18.19 -11.29 -27.06
CA GLU A 4 -19.37 -10.58 -26.62
C GLU A 4 -18.95 -9.37 -25.79
N GLN A 5 -19.12 -8.18 -26.36
CA GLN A 5 -19.04 -6.94 -25.60
C GLN A 5 -20.22 -6.94 -24.63
N ARG A 6 -20.01 -7.50 -23.43
CA ARG A 6 -20.86 -7.20 -22.29
C ARG A 6 -20.99 -5.68 -22.22
N ARG A 7 -22.23 -5.17 -22.10
CA ARG A 7 -22.50 -3.74 -21.97
C ARG A 7 -21.54 -3.14 -20.92
N PRO A 8 -20.92 -1.97 -21.16
CA PRO A 8 -19.89 -1.41 -20.27
C PRO A 8 -20.34 -1.34 -18.80
N ALA A 9 -21.63 -1.07 -18.56
CA ALA A 9 -22.23 -1.12 -17.22
C ALA A 9 -22.16 -2.50 -16.54
N VAL A 10 -22.41 -3.59 -17.28
CA VAL A 10 -22.34 -4.96 -16.75
C VAL A 10 -20.90 -5.34 -16.41
N ARG A 11 -19.93 -4.90 -17.24
CA ARG A 11 -18.51 -5.12 -16.93
C ARG A 11 -18.09 -4.32 -15.69
N LEU A 12 -18.49 -3.07 -15.57
CA LEU A 12 -18.18 -2.25 -14.39
C LEU A 12 -18.77 -2.87 -13.12
N LEU A 13 -20.05 -3.27 -13.15
CA LEU A 13 -20.69 -3.95 -12.02
C LEU A 13 -19.96 -5.24 -11.63
N HIS A 14 -19.61 -6.06 -12.63
CA HIS A 14 -18.83 -7.27 -12.39
C HIS A 14 -17.50 -6.99 -11.69
N GLU A 15 -16.76 -5.97 -12.14
CA GLU A 15 -15.49 -5.60 -11.53
C GLU A 15 -15.65 -5.02 -10.12
N LEU A 16 -16.71 -4.23 -9.87
CA LEU A 16 -17.03 -3.75 -8.52
C LEU A 16 -17.31 -4.92 -7.57
N VAL A 17 -18.05 -5.93 -8.02
CA VAL A 17 -18.33 -7.14 -7.22
C VAL A 17 -17.05 -7.92 -6.97
N VAL A 18 -16.21 -8.13 -7.98
CA VAL A 18 -14.95 -8.87 -7.85
C VAL A 18 -13.97 -8.15 -6.91
N LEU A 19 -13.73 -6.85 -7.14
CA LEU A 19 -12.81 -6.07 -6.30
C LEU A 19 -13.36 -5.90 -4.88
N GLY A 20 -14.67 -5.69 -4.72
CA GLY A 20 -15.32 -5.64 -3.41
C GLY A 20 -15.21 -6.96 -2.64
N GLY A 21 -15.42 -8.09 -3.31
CA GLY A 21 -15.24 -9.42 -2.72
C GLY A 21 -13.79 -9.69 -2.32
N LEU A 22 -12.83 -9.33 -3.18
CA LEU A 22 -11.40 -9.44 -2.87
C LEU A 22 -10.98 -8.55 -1.71
N TRP A 23 -11.50 -7.31 -1.66
CA TRP A 23 -11.26 -6.40 -0.55
C TRP A 23 -11.82 -6.96 0.76
N LEU A 24 -13.00 -7.58 0.74
CA LEU A 24 -13.59 -8.22 1.91
C LEU A 24 -12.71 -9.39 2.39
N VAL A 25 -12.31 -10.28 1.48
CA VAL A 25 -11.43 -11.42 1.80
C VAL A 25 -10.11 -10.93 2.39
N TYR A 26 -9.50 -9.90 1.78
CA TYR A 26 -8.28 -9.29 2.28
C TYR A 26 -8.46 -8.66 3.67
N SER A 27 -9.55 -7.92 3.88
CA SER A 27 -9.84 -7.25 5.16
C SER A 27 -10.09 -8.25 6.29
N VAL A 28 -10.82 -9.34 6.00
CA VAL A 28 -11.02 -10.44 6.95
C VAL A 28 -9.70 -11.14 7.23
N GLY A 29 -8.91 -11.45 6.20
CA GLY A 29 -7.60 -12.08 6.35
C GLY A 29 -6.65 -11.23 7.20
N ARG A 30 -6.60 -9.92 6.95
CA ARG A 30 -5.85 -8.94 7.75
C ARG A 30 -6.28 -8.93 9.21
N GLY A 31 -7.58 -8.90 9.46
CA GLY A 31 -8.13 -8.95 10.81
C GLY A 31 -7.78 -10.25 11.54
N LEU A 32 -7.80 -11.40 10.85
CA LEU A 32 -7.38 -12.68 11.41
C LEU A 32 -5.87 -12.72 11.70
N ALA A 33 -5.04 -12.20 10.79
CA ALA A 33 -3.60 -12.04 11.02
C ALA A 33 -3.31 -11.17 12.25
N GLY A 34 -4.13 -10.14 12.48
CA GLY A 34 -4.03 -9.23 13.62
C GLY A 34 -4.32 -9.86 14.98
N ARG A 35 -4.84 -11.09 15.02
CA ARG A 35 -5.05 -11.83 16.28
C ARG A 35 -3.80 -12.55 16.79
N HIS A 36 -2.78 -12.70 15.94
CA HIS A 36 -1.53 -13.39 16.26
C HIS A 36 -0.33 -12.46 16.03
N THR A 37 -0.14 -11.51 16.94
CA THR A 37 0.85 -10.42 16.79
C THR A 37 2.02 -10.55 17.76
N THR A 38 2.13 -11.72 18.39
CA THR A 38 3.27 -12.13 19.21
C THR A 38 4.55 -12.02 18.38
N GLY A 39 5.53 -11.25 18.87
CA GLY A 39 6.80 -11.01 18.18
C GLY A 39 6.86 -9.72 17.35
N ALA A 40 5.73 -9.05 17.08
CA ALA A 40 5.72 -7.80 16.30
C ALA A 40 6.65 -6.68 16.84
N PRO A 41 6.78 -6.46 18.17
CA PRO A 41 7.76 -5.52 18.70
C PRO A 41 9.23 -5.96 18.47
N GLY A 42 9.50 -7.27 18.53
CA GLY A 42 10.82 -7.84 18.26
C GLY A 42 11.22 -7.65 16.79
N HIS A 43 10.31 -7.99 15.88
CA HIS A 43 10.46 -7.75 14.45
C HIS A 43 10.71 -6.27 14.13
N ALA A 44 10.03 -5.35 14.82
CA ALA A 44 10.28 -3.91 14.67
C ALA A 44 11.72 -3.52 15.07
N SER A 45 12.24 -4.11 16.15
CA SER A 45 13.64 -3.91 16.55
C SER A 45 14.62 -4.52 15.55
N ASP A 46 14.30 -5.67 14.96
CA ASP A 46 15.12 -6.33 13.94
C ASP A 46 15.19 -5.51 12.65
N VAL A 47 14.04 -5.05 12.15
CA VAL A 47 13.92 -4.19 10.98
C VAL A 47 14.67 -2.88 11.21
N TRP A 48 14.40 -2.20 12.32
CA TRP A 48 15.09 -0.96 12.67
C TRP A 48 16.62 -1.15 12.68
N SER A 49 17.11 -2.21 13.33
CA SER A 49 18.55 -2.51 13.36
C SER A 49 19.12 -2.83 11.98
N LEU A 50 18.37 -3.55 11.14
CA LEU A 50 18.76 -3.87 9.77
C LEU A 50 18.95 -2.60 8.94
N GLU A 51 18.01 -1.69 8.97
CA GLU A 51 18.08 -0.46 8.19
C GLU A 51 19.26 0.42 8.59
N ARG A 52 19.63 0.41 9.88
CA ARG A 52 20.81 1.12 10.38
C ARG A 52 22.11 0.45 9.95
N ARG A 53 22.17 -0.88 9.92
CA ARG A 53 23.29 -1.63 9.31
C ARG A 53 23.43 -1.36 7.81
N LEU A 54 22.31 -1.18 7.11
CA LEU A 54 22.26 -0.85 5.69
C LEU A 54 22.46 0.65 5.42
N HIS A 55 22.64 1.48 6.45
CA HIS A 55 22.79 2.94 6.35
C HIS A 55 21.63 3.62 5.60
N LEU A 56 20.42 3.08 5.71
CA LEU A 56 19.23 3.73 5.15
C LEU A 56 18.92 5.03 5.92
N PRO A 57 18.32 6.03 5.26
CA PRO A 57 17.94 7.29 5.90
C PRO A 57 17.09 7.08 7.15
N SER A 58 17.23 7.93 8.16
CA SER A 58 16.43 7.83 9.38
C SER A 58 15.00 8.33 9.16
N GLU A 59 14.02 7.45 9.37
CA GLU A 59 12.59 7.76 9.37
C GLU A 59 12.27 8.83 10.41
N ALA A 60 12.85 8.70 11.61
CA ALA A 60 12.70 9.67 12.69
C ALA A 60 13.24 11.05 12.30
N ALA A 61 14.37 11.13 11.58
CA ALA A 61 14.87 12.41 11.09
C ALA A 61 13.93 13.04 10.05
N LEU A 62 13.41 12.23 9.12
CA LEU A 62 12.50 12.70 8.09
C LEU A 62 11.16 13.16 8.68
N GLN A 63 10.61 12.41 9.64
CA GLN A 63 9.41 12.80 10.36
C GLN A 63 9.64 14.07 11.19
N ARG A 64 10.76 14.18 11.92
CA ARG A 64 11.08 15.42 12.67
C ARG A 64 11.12 16.64 11.76
N PHE A 65 11.65 16.51 10.55
CA PHE A 65 11.59 17.59 9.57
C PHE A 65 10.14 17.95 9.21
N ALA A 66 9.31 16.95 8.86
CA ALA A 66 7.90 17.18 8.53
C ALA A 66 7.08 17.80 9.69
N LEU A 67 7.40 17.44 10.94
CA LEU A 67 6.74 17.95 12.14
C LEU A 67 6.94 19.46 12.38
N HIS A 68 7.79 20.15 11.61
CA HIS A 68 7.88 21.61 11.64
C HIS A 68 6.64 22.31 11.03
N SER A 69 5.77 21.57 10.33
CA SER A 69 4.53 22.08 9.77
C SER A 69 3.37 21.14 10.10
N GLU A 70 2.45 21.59 10.96
CA GLU A 70 1.26 20.81 11.29
C GLU A 70 0.38 20.56 10.07
N ASP A 71 0.20 21.56 9.21
CA ASP A 71 -0.60 21.44 7.99
C ASP A 71 -0.03 20.35 7.06
N LEU A 72 1.29 20.30 6.90
CA LEU A 72 1.95 19.28 6.10
C LEU A 72 1.65 17.87 6.63
N VAL A 73 1.71 17.68 7.95
CA VAL A 73 1.45 16.38 8.58
C VAL A 73 -0.03 16.01 8.50
N ARG A 74 -0.94 16.97 8.67
CA ARG A 74 -2.38 16.75 8.50
C ARG A 74 -2.73 16.33 7.08
N VAL A 75 -2.14 17.00 6.09
CA VAL A 75 -2.29 16.62 4.67
C VAL A 75 -1.70 15.23 4.42
N ALA A 76 -0.53 14.91 4.99
CA ALA A 76 0.07 13.59 4.86
C ALA A 76 -0.81 12.49 5.48
N ASN A 77 -1.44 12.74 6.64
CA ASN A 77 -2.38 11.80 7.26
C ASN A 77 -3.61 11.55 6.35
N VAL A 78 -4.20 12.60 5.78
CA VAL A 78 -5.33 12.46 4.83
C VAL A 78 -4.90 11.72 3.57
N TYR A 79 -3.73 12.05 3.03
CA TYR A 79 -3.16 11.37 1.87
C TYR A 79 -2.98 9.88 2.15
N TYR A 80 -2.40 9.53 3.30
CA TYR A 80 -2.19 8.14 3.73
C TYR A 80 -3.50 7.35 3.78
N GLU A 81 -4.58 7.98 4.26
CA GLU A 81 -5.89 7.36 4.38
C GLU A 81 -6.54 7.08 3.01
N PHE A 82 -6.52 8.05 2.08
CA PHE A 82 -7.38 7.99 0.90
C PHE A 82 -6.68 7.69 -0.43
N GLU A 83 -5.40 8.05 -0.59
CA GLU A 83 -4.77 8.12 -1.91
C GLU A 83 -4.92 6.83 -2.70
N HIS A 84 -4.53 5.71 -2.11
CA HIS A 84 -4.50 4.42 -2.77
C HIS A 84 -5.89 3.96 -3.29
N PHE A 85 -6.99 4.33 -2.62
CA PHE A 85 -8.35 4.04 -3.10
C PHE A 85 -8.73 4.92 -4.29
N VAL A 86 -8.41 6.21 -4.22
CA VAL A 86 -8.66 7.17 -5.30
C VAL A 86 -7.87 6.77 -6.54
N THR A 87 -6.57 6.50 -6.39
CA THR A 87 -5.70 6.11 -7.50
C THR A 87 -6.11 4.77 -8.11
N LEU A 88 -6.47 3.78 -7.28
CA LEU A 88 -7.02 2.51 -7.77
C LEU A 88 -8.28 2.72 -8.62
N GLY A 89 -9.22 3.55 -8.15
CA GLY A 89 -10.45 3.86 -8.86
C GLY A 89 -10.20 4.54 -10.20
N LEU A 90 -9.34 5.57 -10.21
CA LEU A 90 -9.00 6.33 -11.42
C LEU A 90 -8.26 5.47 -12.46
N VAL A 91 -7.26 4.70 -12.04
CA VAL A 91 -6.52 3.80 -12.94
C VAL A 91 -7.43 2.69 -13.47
N SER A 92 -8.26 2.09 -12.61
CA SER A 92 -9.21 1.06 -13.02
C SER A 92 -10.21 1.60 -14.05
N LEU A 93 -10.78 2.78 -13.80
CA LEU A 93 -11.72 3.42 -14.71
C LEU A 93 -11.06 3.78 -16.04
N TYR A 94 -9.85 4.36 -16.00
CA TYR A 94 -9.07 4.66 -17.20
C TYR A 94 -8.83 3.39 -18.04
N LEU A 95 -8.43 2.30 -17.41
CA LEU A 95 -8.23 1.04 -18.12
C LEU A 95 -9.55 0.46 -18.65
N LEU A 96 -10.62 0.44 -17.86
CA LEU A 96 -11.90 -0.12 -18.30
C LEU A 96 -12.52 0.64 -19.48
N LEU A 97 -12.38 1.97 -19.49
CA LEU A 97 -12.99 2.83 -20.50
C LEU A 97 -12.08 3.08 -21.71
N VAL A 98 -10.78 3.28 -21.48
CA VAL A 98 -9.84 3.73 -22.53
C VAL A 98 -8.96 2.59 -23.03
N ARG A 99 -8.51 1.69 -22.13
CA ARG A 99 -7.57 0.59 -22.46
C ARG A 99 -8.06 -0.78 -21.95
N PRO A 100 -9.27 -1.22 -22.33
CA PRO A 100 -9.90 -2.41 -21.77
C PRO A 100 -9.10 -3.71 -21.96
N GLU A 101 -8.23 -3.75 -22.97
CA GLU A 101 -7.31 -4.84 -23.29
C GLU A 101 -6.19 -5.01 -22.24
N LYS A 102 -5.93 -3.97 -21.45
CA LYS A 102 -4.86 -3.91 -20.44
C LYS A 102 -5.36 -4.22 -19.03
N TYR A 103 -6.66 -4.02 -18.78
CA TYR A 103 -7.26 -4.12 -17.46
C TYR A 103 -7.04 -5.50 -16.81
N ASP A 104 -7.20 -6.59 -17.54
CA ASP A 104 -7.05 -7.94 -16.96
C ASP A 104 -5.61 -8.23 -16.54
N ALA A 105 -4.61 -7.64 -17.23
CA ALA A 105 -3.20 -7.74 -16.82
C ALA A 105 -2.99 -7.05 -15.47
N PHE A 106 -3.46 -5.80 -15.40
CA PHE A 106 -3.38 -4.97 -14.21
C PHE A 106 -4.05 -5.65 -13.02
N ARG A 107 -5.30 -6.12 -13.18
CA ARG A 107 -6.06 -6.79 -12.12
C ARG A 107 -5.33 -8.04 -11.60
N ARG A 108 -4.76 -8.87 -12.47
CA ARG A 108 -4.03 -10.08 -12.02
C ARG A 108 -2.83 -9.72 -11.15
N VAL A 109 -2.04 -8.73 -11.56
CA VAL A 109 -0.87 -8.29 -10.78
C VAL A 109 -1.30 -7.63 -9.47
N LEU A 110 -2.35 -6.81 -9.49
CA LEU A 110 -2.95 -6.22 -8.28
C LEU A 110 -3.33 -7.31 -7.29
N VAL A 111 -4.12 -8.30 -7.72
CA VAL A 111 -4.59 -9.40 -6.86
C VAL A 111 -3.43 -10.25 -6.34
N ALA A 112 -2.49 -10.62 -7.21
CA ALA A 112 -1.33 -11.41 -6.81
C ALA A 112 -0.43 -10.67 -5.81
N THR A 113 -0.20 -9.37 -6.01
CA THR A 113 0.58 -8.53 -5.09
C THR A 113 -0.09 -8.45 -3.72
N THR A 114 -1.41 -8.20 -3.69
CA THR A 114 -2.20 -8.13 -2.46
C THR A 114 -2.25 -9.47 -1.72
N ALA A 115 -2.33 -10.59 -2.45
CA ALA A 115 -2.29 -11.93 -1.87
C ALA A 115 -0.92 -12.22 -1.24
N LEU A 116 0.18 -11.90 -1.92
CA LEU A 116 1.53 -12.05 -1.36
C LEU A 116 1.72 -11.19 -0.11
N ALA A 117 1.18 -9.98 -0.11
CA ALA A 117 1.25 -9.11 1.05
C ALA A 117 0.46 -9.63 2.23
N LEU A 118 -0.73 -10.19 2.00
CA LEU A 118 -1.51 -10.83 3.05
C LEU A 118 -0.74 -11.99 3.68
N VAL A 119 -0.05 -12.81 2.88
CA VAL A 119 0.85 -13.84 3.41
C VAL A 119 1.94 -13.20 4.27
N GLY A 120 2.57 -12.12 3.80
CA GLY A 120 3.54 -11.33 4.56
C GLY A 120 3.02 -10.88 5.93
N HIS A 121 1.82 -10.29 5.98
CA HIS A 121 1.19 -9.82 7.22
C HIS A 121 0.89 -10.95 8.22
N VAL A 122 0.69 -12.19 7.73
CA VAL A 122 0.49 -13.36 8.57
C VAL A 122 1.82 -13.93 9.09
N VAL A 123 2.82 -14.07 8.22
CA VAL A 123 4.08 -14.74 8.57
C VAL A 123 5.05 -13.84 9.33
N TYR A 124 4.93 -12.51 9.15
CA TYR A 124 5.81 -11.53 9.76
C TYR A 124 5.00 -10.33 10.27
N PRO A 125 4.22 -10.49 11.36
CA PRO A 125 3.54 -9.37 11.98
C PRO A 125 4.58 -8.35 12.45
N LEU A 126 4.41 -7.08 12.10
CA LEU A 126 5.40 -6.04 12.31
C LEU A 126 4.78 -4.80 12.93
N MET A 127 5.34 -4.36 14.06
CA MET A 127 4.93 -3.12 14.71
C MET A 127 5.40 -1.89 13.94
N PRO A 128 4.48 -1.00 13.50
CA PRO A 128 4.85 0.16 12.70
C PRO A 128 5.67 1.17 13.52
N PRO A 129 6.46 2.02 12.86
CA PRO A 129 7.34 2.97 13.54
C PRO A 129 6.64 3.91 14.53
N ARG A 130 5.41 4.35 14.22
CA ARG A 130 4.58 5.23 15.07
C ARG A 130 4.25 4.66 16.45
N MET A 131 4.32 3.34 16.60
CA MET A 131 4.10 2.65 17.89
C MET A 131 5.41 2.41 18.66
N ARG A 132 6.54 2.96 18.17
CA ARG A 132 7.88 2.87 18.75
C ARG A 132 8.41 4.25 19.12
N PRO A 133 7.89 4.88 20.19
CA PRO A 133 8.38 6.19 20.64
C PRO A 133 9.87 6.15 21.04
N ASP A 134 10.38 4.97 21.41
CA ASP A 134 11.80 4.72 21.67
C ASP A 134 12.69 4.90 20.42
N PHE A 135 12.12 4.87 19.22
CA PHE A 135 12.81 5.20 17.96
C PHE A 135 12.76 6.70 17.62
N GLY A 136 12.15 7.52 18.49
CA GLY A 136 11.98 8.96 18.27
C GLY A 136 10.94 9.30 17.21
N ILE A 137 9.96 8.41 17.01
CA ILE A 137 8.87 8.54 16.04
C ILE A 137 7.55 8.73 16.80
N VAL A 138 6.75 9.68 16.31
CA VAL A 138 5.46 10.07 16.88
C VAL A 138 4.32 9.49 16.04
N ASP A 139 3.27 9.02 16.71
CA ASP A 139 2.00 8.69 16.06
C ASP A 139 1.24 9.95 15.65
N THR A 140 1.44 10.36 14.40
CA THR A 140 0.79 11.56 13.84
C THR A 140 -0.71 11.38 13.68
N GLY A 141 -1.18 10.16 13.43
CA GLY A 141 -2.60 9.85 13.31
C GLY A 141 -3.31 10.10 14.64
N VAL A 142 -2.79 9.54 15.73
CA VAL A 142 -3.34 9.75 17.08
C VAL A 142 -3.16 11.21 17.52
N ARG A 143 -1.96 11.78 17.34
CA ARG A 143 -1.65 13.16 17.77
C ARG A 143 -2.58 14.21 17.15
N PHE A 144 -2.96 14.05 15.89
CA PHE A 144 -3.79 15.01 15.17
C PHE A 144 -5.26 14.60 15.03
N GLY A 145 -5.67 13.47 15.63
CA GLY A 145 -7.05 12.96 15.59
C GLY A 145 -7.48 12.40 14.24
N GLN A 146 -6.53 11.93 13.43
CA GLN A 146 -6.70 11.40 12.06
C GLN A 146 -6.24 9.94 11.95
N SER A 147 -6.26 9.19 13.06
CA SER A 147 -5.90 7.77 13.06
C SER A 147 -6.99 6.96 12.35
N VAL A 148 -6.62 6.33 11.25
CA VAL A 148 -7.49 5.37 10.52
C VAL A 148 -7.81 4.13 11.34
N TYR A 149 -7.09 3.89 12.44
CA TYR A 149 -7.26 2.73 13.31
C TYR A 149 -8.06 3.02 14.57
N GLY A 150 -8.56 4.25 14.72
CA GLY A 150 -9.22 4.73 15.93
C GLY A 150 -8.23 5.22 17.00
N ALA A 151 -8.79 5.66 18.13
CA ALA A 151 -8.02 6.24 19.24
C ALA A 151 -7.40 5.18 20.17
N ASP A 152 -7.88 3.94 20.13
CA ASP A 152 -7.37 2.85 20.98
C ASP A 152 -6.17 2.14 20.30
N PRO A 153 -4.95 2.19 20.88
CA PRO A 153 -3.75 1.53 20.36
C PRO A 153 -3.86 0.00 20.33
N HIS A 154 -4.76 -0.58 21.12
CA HIS A 154 -4.98 -2.03 21.20
C HIS A 154 -6.12 -2.51 20.28
N ASN A 155 -6.75 -1.61 19.53
CA ASN A 155 -7.78 -1.99 18.58
C ASN A 155 -7.16 -2.67 17.35
N HIS A 156 -7.18 -4.00 17.35
CA HIS A 156 -6.81 -4.86 16.23
C HIS A 156 -8.02 -5.19 15.33
N GLY A 157 -8.93 -4.22 15.13
CA GLY A 157 -10.05 -4.38 14.20
C GLY A 157 -9.62 -4.80 12.79
N LEU A 158 -10.55 -4.84 11.83
CA LEU A 158 -10.31 -5.36 10.47
C LEU A 158 -9.07 -4.77 9.75
N LEU A 159 -8.60 -3.59 10.18
CA LEU A 159 -7.45 -2.90 9.62
C LEU A 159 -6.08 -3.41 10.10
N ASN A 160 -5.98 -4.16 11.21
CA ASN A 160 -4.73 -4.70 11.78
C ASN A 160 -3.54 -3.73 11.77
N GLN A 161 -3.33 -3.01 12.88
CA GLN A 161 -2.25 -2.02 13.03
C GLN A 161 -0.83 -2.62 12.93
N TYR A 162 -0.68 -3.93 13.07
CA TYR A 162 0.60 -4.66 13.02
C TYR A 162 0.92 -5.25 11.64
N ALA A 163 0.16 -4.87 10.61
CA ALA A 163 0.39 -5.29 9.24
C ALA A 163 1.24 -4.26 8.47
N ALA A 164 2.40 -3.87 9.04
CA ALA A 164 3.29 -2.88 8.44
C ALA A 164 4.07 -3.44 7.23
N MET A 165 4.66 -4.63 7.33
CA MET A 165 5.42 -5.22 6.22
C MET A 165 4.67 -6.39 5.57
N PRO A 166 4.52 -6.41 4.23
CA PRO A 166 4.96 -5.41 3.26
C PRO A 166 4.03 -4.19 3.16
N SER A 167 4.58 -3.06 2.68
CA SER A 167 3.80 -1.83 2.48
C SER A 167 2.98 -1.89 1.20
N MET A 168 1.66 -1.97 1.37
CA MET A 168 0.70 -1.99 0.27
C MET A 168 0.57 -0.65 -0.42
N HIS A 169 0.63 0.46 0.32
CA HIS A 169 0.65 1.81 -0.24
C HIS A 169 1.76 1.97 -1.27
N VAL A 170 2.99 1.62 -0.90
CA VAL A 170 4.15 1.72 -1.79
C VAL A 170 4.01 0.76 -2.97
N ALA A 171 3.69 -0.52 -2.72
CA ALA A 171 3.54 -1.51 -3.78
C ALA A 171 2.47 -1.12 -4.81
N TRP A 172 1.31 -0.62 -4.36
CA TRP A 172 0.23 -0.18 -5.24
C TRP A 172 0.58 1.10 -5.99
N ALA A 173 1.19 2.10 -5.36
CA ALA A 173 1.62 3.32 -6.04
C ALA A 173 2.60 3.00 -7.20
N PHE A 174 3.56 2.09 -6.99
CA PHE A 174 4.44 1.61 -8.06
C PHE A 174 3.69 0.86 -9.16
N LEU A 175 2.72 0.01 -8.80
CA LEU A 175 1.87 -0.69 -9.78
C LEU A 175 1.04 0.30 -10.61
N PHE A 176 0.42 1.30 -9.98
CA PHE A 176 -0.39 2.32 -10.64
C PHE A 176 0.46 3.16 -11.59
N ALA A 177 1.60 3.66 -11.12
CA ALA A 177 2.56 4.39 -11.93
C ALA A 177 3.05 3.59 -13.14
N GLY A 178 3.53 2.37 -12.90
CA GLY A 178 3.98 1.46 -13.96
C GLY A 178 2.87 1.15 -14.96
N THR A 179 1.64 0.97 -14.49
CA THR A 179 0.48 0.69 -15.33
C THR A 179 0.12 1.87 -16.22
N VAL A 180 0.09 3.09 -15.69
CA VAL A 180 -0.18 4.30 -16.48
C VAL A 180 0.93 4.54 -17.50
N ILE A 181 2.20 4.37 -17.12
CA ILE A 181 3.35 4.51 -18.03
C ILE A 181 3.29 3.49 -19.17
N TRP A 182 2.94 2.24 -18.86
CA TRP A 182 2.76 1.19 -19.86
C TRP A 182 1.51 1.39 -20.73
N ALA A 183 0.42 1.89 -20.15
CA ALA A 183 -0.86 2.05 -20.82
C ALA A 183 -0.89 3.29 -21.73
N ALA A 184 -0.52 4.45 -21.21
CA ALA A 184 -0.62 5.74 -21.88
C ALA A 184 0.50 5.96 -22.92
N ARG A 185 0.20 6.78 -23.93
CA ARG A 185 1.15 7.21 -24.97
C ARG A 185 1.66 8.65 -24.81
N SER A 186 1.04 9.43 -23.92
CA SER A 186 1.38 10.84 -23.67
C SER A 186 2.74 10.96 -22.96
N ARG A 187 3.51 12.00 -23.28
CA ARG A 187 4.75 12.34 -22.55
C ARG A 187 4.50 12.63 -21.06
N TRP A 188 3.31 13.10 -20.73
CA TRP A 188 2.89 13.41 -19.36
C TRP A 188 2.72 12.18 -18.46
N ARG A 189 2.72 10.95 -19.03
CA ARG A 189 2.61 9.70 -18.25
C ARG A 189 3.70 9.54 -17.20
N TRP A 190 4.86 10.16 -17.40
CA TRP A 190 5.98 10.11 -16.48
C TRP A 190 5.73 10.91 -15.19
N LEU A 191 4.79 11.86 -15.19
CA LEU A 191 4.37 12.54 -13.97
C LEU A 191 3.78 11.57 -12.95
N MET A 192 3.30 10.39 -13.39
CA MET A 192 2.80 9.37 -12.50
C MET A 192 3.88 8.79 -11.58
N LEU A 193 5.18 9.03 -11.85
CA LEU A 193 6.25 8.68 -10.91
C LEU A 193 6.25 9.55 -9.65
N LEU A 194 5.57 10.69 -9.66
CA LEU A 194 5.40 11.52 -8.45
C LEU A 194 4.58 10.78 -7.39
N ASP A 195 3.63 9.94 -7.80
CA ASP A 195 2.76 9.19 -6.90
C ASP A 195 3.55 8.23 -5.97
N PRO A 196 4.35 7.26 -6.45
CA PRO A 196 5.13 6.40 -5.56
C PRO A 196 6.17 7.16 -4.72
N VAL A 197 6.70 8.29 -5.21
CA VAL A 197 7.60 9.14 -4.42
C VAL A 197 6.86 9.80 -3.27
N ALA A 198 5.72 10.42 -3.55
CA ALA A 198 4.86 11.07 -2.56
C ALA A 198 4.33 10.04 -1.55
N THR A 199 3.80 8.91 -2.02
CA THR A 199 3.28 7.84 -1.16
C THR A 199 4.37 7.27 -0.27
N THR A 200 5.57 7.01 -0.78
CA THR A 200 6.70 6.53 0.05
C THR A 200 7.10 7.55 1.11
N TRP A 201 7.17 8.83 0.75
CA TRP A 201 7.45 9.90 1.70
C TRP A 201 6.37 9.98 2.79
N VAL A 202 5.09 9.99 2.39
CA VAL A 202 3.93 10.09 3.30
C VAL A 202 3.92 8.94 4.30
N VAL A 203 4.12 7.68 3.87
CA VAL A 203 4.07 6.54 4.79
C VAL A 203 5.18 6.56 5.84
N VAL A 204 6.35 7.11 5.48
CA VAL A 204 7.50 7.25 6.39
C VAL A 204 7.25 8.39 7.38
N VAL A 205 6.85 9.58 6.91
CA VAL A 205 6.66 10.74 7.81
C VAL A 205 5.44 10.60 8.70
N THR A 206 4.42 9.84 8.30
CA THR A 206 3.30 9.49 9.18
C THR A 206 3.64 8.37 10.17
N GLY A 207 4.84 7.78 10.05
CA GLY A 207 5.33 6.71 10.92
C GLY A 207 4.61 5.37 10.70
N ASN A 208 3.94 5.18 9.57
CA ASN A 208 3.21 3.94 9.31
C ASN A 208 4.10 2.83 8.75
N HIS A 209 5.22 3.16 8.10
CA HIS A 209 6.11 2.18 7.48
C HIS A 209 7.59 2.53 7.65
N TYR A 210 8.41 1.49 7.79
CA TYR A 210 9.87 1.56 7.62
C TYR A 210 10.23 1.58 6.12
N TRP A 211 11.46 1.96 5.75
CA TRP A 211 11.91 1.86 4.35
C TRP A 211 11.87 0.41 3.84
N VAL A 212 12.26 -0.54 4.68
CA VAL A 212 12.28 -1.97 4.36
C VAL A 212 10.88 -2.47 4.01
N ASP A 213 9.83 -1.99 4.68
CA ASP A 213 8.44 -2.36 4.35
C ASP A 213 8.09 -2.00 2.91
N GLY A 214 8.53 -0.81 2.47
CA GLY A 214 8.39 -0.33 1.10
C GLY A 214 9.18 -1.18 0.10
N ILE A 215 10.44 -1.48 0.42
CA ILE A 215 11.30 -2.34 -0.40
C ILE A 215 10.67 -3.72 -0.59
N VAL A 216 10.24 -4.38 0.50
CA VAL A 216 9.59 -5.69 0.43
C VAL A 216 8.27 -5.61 -0.35
N GLY A 217 7.50 -4.52 -0.20
CA GLY A 217 6.30 -4.27 -1.01
C GLY A 217 6.59 -4.23 -2.51
N VAL A 218 7.63 -3.50 -2.93
CA VAL A 218 8.06 -3.48 -4.33
C VAL A 218 8.56 -4.85 -4.79
N LEU A 219 9.28 -5.60 -3.96
CA LEU A 219 9.70 -6.96 -4.29
C LEU A 219 8.50 -7.89 -4.49
N CYS A 220 7.49 -7.83 -3.62
CA CYS A 220 6.24 -8.58 -3.78
C CYS A 220 5.56 -8.24 -5.12
N LEU A 221 5.49 -6.96 -5.47
CA LEU A 221 4.96 -6.50 -6.76
C LEU A 221 5.75 -7.10 -7.94
N LEU A 222 7.08 -7.04 -7.90
CA LEU A 222 7.93 -7.55 -8.97
C LEU A 222 7.79 -9.07 -9.15
N VAL A 223 7.70 -9.83 -8.05
CA VAL A 223 7.44 -11.27 -8.07
C VAL A 223 6.06 -11.56 -8.66
N ALA A 224 5.02 -10.86 -8.21
CA ALA A 224 3.67 -11.00 -8.74
C ALA A 224 3.60 -10.67 -10.24
N TRP A 225 4.25 -9.59 -10.66
CA TRP A 225 4.35 -9.18 -12.05
C TRP A 225 5.07 -10.24 -12.91
N ALA A 226 6.23 -10.73 -12.45
CA ALA A 226 6.97 -11.77 -13.14
C ALA A 226 6.15 -13.06 -13.29
N ALA A 227 5.50 -13.52 -12.22
CA ALA A 227 4.62 -14.69 -12.26
C ALA A 227 3.46 -14.52 -13.24
N CYS A 228 2.76 -13.38 -13.19
CA CYS A 228 1.63 -13.08 -14.07
C CYS A 228 2.04 -12.89 -15.54
N SER A 229 3.28 -12.46 -15.80
CA SER A 229 3.81 -12.27 -17.15
C SER A 229 4.16 -13.59 -17.85
N ARG A 230 4.56 -14.61 -17.09
CA ARG A 230 4.86 -15.95 -17.60
C ARG A 230 3.62 -16.66 -18.13
N TRP A 231 2.46 -16.44 -17.52
CA TRP A 231 1.18 -17.00 -17.97
C TRP A 231 0.60 -16.34 -19.24
N ARG A 232 1.27 -15.33 -19.79
CA ARG A 232 0.89 -14.68 -21.05
C ARG A 232 1.69 -15.18 -22.26
N ARG A 233 2.75 -15.98 -22.04
CA ARG A 233 3.51 -16.67 -23.10
C ARG A 233 2.95 -18.07 -23.26
#